data_AF-A0A7V1MH54-F1
#
_entry.id   AF-A0A7V1MH54-F1
#
_cell.length_a   1.000
_cell.length_b   1.000
_cell.length_c   1.000
_cell.angle_alpha   90.00
_cell.angle_beta   90.00
_cell.angle_gamma   90.00
#
_symmetry.space_group_name_H-M   'P 1'
#
loop_
_entity.id
_entity.type
_entity.pdbx_description
1 polymer ?
#
loop_
_entity_poly.entity_id
_entity_poly.type
_entity_poly.pdbx_seq_one_letter_code
_entity_poly.pdbx_strand_id
1 'polypeptide(L)'
;MDVPRLQELLDPLRALPGVRACAHLLSPRSHRTEFTDVSGNLLPLLIAISLREDSPLLCVLAADMQRAETLALDLAVLGIPDEQVVILPSMLGELFEDTPPDLHLIGSRIESLWKVLTGQAKVLIATPQSLLEPTLPPDALREATVTVRKGDTVDMEELLRRLVQLGYEREEMVAQRGQFSRRGGILDVFPVHADEPVRMEFFGDEIDRLQPFDPDSQ
;
A
#
# COMPACT_ATOMS: atom_id res chain seq x y z
N MET A 1 6.73 35.28 -6.67
CA MET A 1 5.25 35.29 -6.57
C MET A 1 4.85 33.88 -6.20
N ASP A 2 4.07 33.69 -5.13
CA ASP A 2 3.51 32.38 -4.82
C ASP A 2 2.55 31.98 -5.94
N VAL A 3 2.81 30.83 -6.55
CA VAL A 3 1.92 30.25 -7.55
C VAL A 3 0.84 29.49 -6.76
N PRO A 4 -0.44 29.86 -6.87
CA PRO A 4 -1.50 29.22 -6.12
C PRO A 4 -1.56 27.73 -6.49
N ARG A 5 -1.61 26.85 -5.48
CA ARG A 5 -1.70 25.40 -5.69
C ARG A 5 -3.16 24.97 -5.73
N LEU A 6 -3.50 24.03 -6.62
CA LEU A 6 -4.88 23.55 -6.79
C LEU A 6 -5.48 23.01 -5.48
N GLN A 7 -4.66 22.38 -4.64
CA GLN A 7 -5.02 21.88 -3.32
C GLN A 7 -5.62 22.95 -2.39
N GLU A 8 -5.25 24.23 -2.56
CA GLU A 8 -5.77 25.35 -1.76
C GLU A 8 -7.26 25.61 -2.04
N LEU A 9 -7.79 25.11 -3.16
CA LEU A 9 -9.22 25.21 -3.50
C LEU A 9 -10.08 24.16 -2.80
N LEU A 10 -9.49 23.11 -2.22
CA LEU A 10 -10.27 22.02 -1.62
C LEU A 10 -11.14 22.48 -0.45
N ASP A 11 -10.61 23.32 0.44
CA ASP A 11 -11.36 23.81 1.61
C ASP A 11 -12.51 24.75 1.22
N PRO A 12 -12.31 25.75 0.34
CA PRO A 12 -13.42 26.52 -0.23
C PRO A 12 -14.48 25.64 -0.91
N LEU A 13 -14.08 24.64 -1.68
CA LEU A 13 -15.01 23.74 -2.37
C LEU A 13 -15.82 22.89 -1.39
N ARG A 14 -15.19 22.37 -0.32
CA ARG A 14 -15.87 21.63 0.76
C ARG A 14 -16.97 22.44 1.45
N ALA A 15 -16.84 23.77 1.50
CA ALA A 15 -17.84 24.65 2.12
C ALA A 15 -19.10 24.82 1.25
N LEU A 16 -19.03 24.56 -0.06
CA LEU A 16 -20.15 24.74 -0.98
C LEU A 16 -21.28 23.73 -0.67
N PRO A 17 -22.54 24.19 -0.52
CA PRO A 17 -23.65 23.31 -0.15
C PRO A 17 -23.87 22.13 -1.10
N GLY A 18 -23.74 22.35 -2.42
CA GLY A 18 -23.92 21.28 -3.42
C GLY A 18 -22.82 20.23 -3.36
N VAL A 19 -21.57 20.66 -3.17
CA VAL A 19 -20.42 19.76 -3.02
C VAL A 19 -20.56 18.93 -1.74
N ARG A 20 -20.91 19.56 -0.63
CA ARG A 20 -21.17 18.86 0.64
C ARG A 20 -22.31 17.84 0.50
N ALA A 21 -23.36 18.17 -0.23
CA ALA A 21 -24.45 17.23 -0.52
C ALA A 21 -23.94 16.01 -1.31
N CYS A 22 -23.11 16.20 -2.35
CA CYS A 22 -22.49 15.10 -3.09
C CYS A 22 -21.54 14.27 -2.21
N ALA A 23 -20.73 14.91 -1.37
CA ALA A 23 -19.83 14.21 -0.45
C ALA A 23 -20.59 13.35 0.57
N HIS A 24 -21.74 13.81 1.05
CA HIS A 24 -22.61 13.01 1.91
C HIS A 24 -23.15 11.76 1.21
N LEU A 25 -23.36 11.79 -0.10
CA LEU A 25 -23.81 10.62 -0.86
C LEU A 25 -22.75 9.50 -0.90
N LEU A 26 -21.47 9.85 -0.75
CA LEU A 26 -20.37 8.87 -0.65
C LEU A 26 -20.21 8.29 0.78
N SER A 27 -21.04 8.71 1.74
CA SER A 27 -21.00 8.17 3.10
C SER A 27 -21.63 6.76 3.18
N PRO A 28 -21.20 5.89 4.11
CA PRO A 28 -21.66 4.49 4.21
C PRO A 28 -23.15 4.33 4.58
N ARG A 29 -23.84 5.43 4.91
CA ARG A 29 -25.28 5.43 5.24
C ARG A 29 -26.18 5.71 4.04
N SER A 30 -25.62 5.91 2.87
CA SER A 30 -26.37 6.23 1.66
C SER A 30 -26.95 4.98 1.00
N HIS A 31 -28.17 5.09 0.47
CA HIS A 31 -28.69 4.14 -0.51
C HIS A 31 -27.88 4.23 -1.81
N ARG A 32 -28.00 3.20 -2.68
CA ARG A 32 -27.41 3.23 -4.04
C ARG A 32 -27.73 4.56 -4.69
N THR A 33 -26.68 5.32 -5.01
CA THR A 33 -26.77 6.64 -5.63
C THR A 33 -26.12 6.57 -7.00
N GLU A 34 -26.78 7.15 -7.99
CA GLU A 34 -26.27 7.25 -9.35
C GLU A 34 -26.00 8.73 -9.64
N PHE A 35 -24.79 9.03 -10.11
CA PHE A 35 -24.45 10.35 -10.61
C PHE A 35 -24.47 10.32 -12.13
N THR A 36 -25.33 11.14 -12.74
CA THR A 36 -25.34 11.36 -14.19
C THR A 36 -24.59 12.64 -14.53
N ASP A 37 -24.21 12.80 -15.80
CA ASP A 37 -23.60 14.04 -16.31
C ASP A 37 -22.27 14.43 -15.64
N VAL A 38 -21.54 13.42 -15.13
CA VAL A 38 -20.25 13.60 -14.48
C VAL A 38 -19.13 13.47 -15.50
N SER A 39 -18.30 14.50 -15.64
CA SER A 39 -17.04 14.37 -16.38
C SER A 39 -16.04 13.52 -15.57
N GLY A 40 -15.21 12.72 -16.25
CA GLY A 40 -14.26 11.82 -15.57
C GLY A 40 -13.37 12.51 -14.53
N ASN A 41 -13.05 13.78 -14.75
CA ASN A 41 -12.17 14.59 -13.91
C ASN A 41 -12.84 15.08 -12.61
N LEU A 42 -14.16 14.93 -12.47
CA LEU A 42 -14.86 15.30 -11.23
C LEU A 42 -14.74 14.23 -10.15
N LEU A 43 -14.50 12.96 -10.53
CA LEU A 43 -14.40 11.87 -9.57
C LEU A 43 -13.24 12.04 -8.57
N PRO A 44 -11.98 12.28 -9.01
CA PRO A 44 -10.87 12.53 -8.09
C PRO A 44 -11.15 13.70 -7.13
N LEU A 45 -11.74 14.78 -7.66
CA LEU A 45 -12.11 15.96 -6.87
C LEU A 45 -13.17 15.63 -5.81
N LEU A 46 -14.23 14.92 -6.18
CA LEU A 46 -15.28 14.49 -5.24
C LEU A 46 -14.71 13.58 -4.15
N ILE A 47 -13.81 12.67 -4.50
CA ILE A 47 -13.12 11.81 -3.53
C ILE A 47 -12.30 12.68 -2.57
N ALA A 48 -11.39 13.53 -3.08
CA ALA A 48 -10.51 14.37 -2.25
C ALA A 48 -11.28 15.28 -1.27
N ILE A 49 -12.41 15.82 -1.71
CA ILE A 49 -13.29 16.64 -0.89
C ILE A 49 -13.99 15.81 0.20
N SER A 50 -14.39 14.58 -0.12
CA SER A 50 -15.15 13.69 0.77
C SER A 50 -14.27 12.95 1.79
N LEU A 51 -12.98 12.82 1.50
CA LEU A 51 -12.01 12.25 2.43
C LEU A 51 -11.81 13.18 3.63
N ARG A 52 -12.01 12.61 4.81
CA ARG A 52 -11.76 13.21 6.11
C ARG A 52 -10.95 12.21 6.94
N GLU A 53 -10.34 12.69 8.01
CA GLU A 53 -9.51 11.85 8.89
C GLU A 53 -10.27 10.62 9.42
N ASP A 54 -11.54 10.81 9.81
CA ASP A 54 -12.44 9.76 10.31
C ASP A 54 -13.26 9.06 9.23
N SER A 55 -13.04 9.35 7.94
CA SER A 55 -13.77 8.67 6.87
C SER A 55 -13.44 7.18 6.86
N PRO A 56 -14.44 6.30 6.65
CA PRO A 56 -14.16 4.88 6.40
C PRO A 56 -13.38 4.73 5.09
N LEU A 57 -12.76 3.57 4.90
CA LEU A 57 -12.13 3.22 3.63
C LEU A 57 -13.12 3.35 2.48
N LEU A 58 -12.76 4.15 1.46
CA LEU A 58 -13.50 4.24 0.21
C LEU A 58 -12.93 3.27 -0.81
N CYS A 59 -13.71 2.27 -1.21
CA CYS A 59 -13.34 1.37 -2.30
C CYS A 59 -13.86 1.93 -3.64
N VAL A 60 -12.96 2.18 -4.58
CA VAL A 60 -13.25 2.68 -5.93
C VAL A 60 -13.00 1.56 -6.93
N LEU A 61 -14.05 1.19 -7.68
CA LEU A 61 -13.95 0.23 -8.78
C LEU A 61 -13.59 0.96 -10.09
N ALA A 62 -12.34 0.83 -10.52
CA ALA A 62 -11.89 1.28 -11.83
C ALA A 62 -12.22 0.23 -12.90
N ALA A 63 -12.45 0.67 -14.14
CA ALA A 63 -12.76 -0.27 -15.24
C ALA A 63 -11.55 -1.11 -15.65
N ASP A 64 -10.34 -0.55 -15.52
CA ASP A 64 -9.06 -1.13 -15.89
C ASP A 64 -7.93 -0.53 -15.03
N MET A 65 -6.72 -1.08 -15.13
CA MET A 65 -5.55 -0.61 -14.37
C MET A 65 -5.11 0.79 -14.79
N GLN A 66 -5.20 1.14 -16.07
CA GLN A 66 -4.83 2.48 -16.55
C GLN A 66 -5.69 3.58 -15.88
N ARG A 67 -7.00 3.35 -15.73
CA ARG A 67 -7.89 4.25 -14.99
C ARG A 67 -7.60 4.26 -13.49
N ALA A 68 -7.19 3.13 -12.93
CA ALA A 68 -6.81 3.07 -11.51
C ALA A 68 -5.58 3.94 -11.23
N GLU A 69 -4.54 3.80 -12.06
CA GLU A 69 -3.30 4.59 -12.00
C GLU A 69 -3.56 6.08 -12.24
N THR A 70 -4.36 6.41 -13.26
CA THR A 70 -4.74 7.80 -13.55
C THR A 70 -5.45 8.44 -12.34
N LEU A 71 -6.39 7.72 -11.72
CA LEU A 71 -7.09 8.20 -10.53
C LEU A 71 -6.14 8.39 -9.34
N ALA A 72 -5.19 7.48 -9.12
CA ALA A 72 -4.20 7.62 -8.05
C ALA A 72 -3.33 8.87 -8.26
N LEU A 73 -2.85 9.09 -9.48
CA LEU A 73 -2.09 10.29 -9.85
C LEU A 73 -2.90 11.58 -9.65
N ASP A 74 -4.17 11.58 -10.07
CA ASP A 74 -5.06 12.74 -9.89
C ASP A 74 -5.27 13.06 -8.39
N LEU A 75 -5.41 12.04 -7.54
CA LEU A 75 -5.53 12.21 -6.09
C LEU A 75 -4.24 12.76 -5.47
N ALA A 76 -3.07 12.30 -5.91
CA ALA A 76 -1.78 12.81 -5.49
C ALA A 76 -1.62 14.30 -5.87
N VAL A 77 -2.02 14.68 -7.09
CA VAL A 77 -2.03 16.09 -7.56
C VAL A 77 -2.96 16.97 -6.71
N LEU A 78 -4.04 16.41 -6.20
CA LEU A 78 -4.96 17.09 -5.28
C LEU A 78 -4.44 17.14 -3.82
N GLY A 79 -3.27 16.59 -3.54
CA GLY A 79 -2.62 16.66 -2.23
C GLY A 79 -3.09 15.59 -1.25
N ILE A 80 -3.72 14.52 -1.73
CA ILE A 80 -3.95 13.33 -0.92
C ILE A 80 -2.63 12.56 -0.80
N PRO A 81 -2.16 12.22 0.42
CA PRO A 81 -0.90 11.49 0.59
C PRO A 81 -0.94 10.12 -0.10
N ASP A 82 0.15 9.76 -0.78
CA ASP A 82 0.28 8.50 -1.51
C ASP A 82 0.08 7.28 -0.59
N GLU A 83 0.45 7.38 0.69
CA GLU A 83 0.26 6.30 1.66
C GLU A 83 -1.22 6.02 1.96
N GLN A 84 -2.09 6.99 1.70
CA GLN A 84 -3.54 6.88 1.91
C GLN A 84 -4.28 6.35 0.67
N VAL A 85 -3.64 6.29 -0.50
CA VAL A 85 -4.24 5.84 -1.75
C VAL A 85 -3.53 4.58 -2.21
N VAL A 86 -4.21 3.44 -2.16
CA VAL A 86 -3.63 2.15 -2.56
C VAL A 86 -4.35 1.59 -3.78
N ILE A 87 -3.58 1.11 -4.75
CA ILE A 87 -4.10 0.32 -5.87
C ILE A 87 -3.91 -1.15 -5.49
N LEU A 88 -4.99 -1.94 -5.49
CA LEU A 88 -4.90 -3.38 -5.31
C LEU A 88 -4.68 -4.05 -6.67
N PRO A 89 -3.47 -4.59 -6.94
CA PRO A 89 -3.19 -5.22 -8.22
C PRO A 89 -3.75 -6.65 -8.25
N SER A 90 -4.08 -7.11 -9.45
CA SER A 90 -4.50 -8.49 -9.73
C SER A 90 -3.27 -9.39 -9.79
N MET A 91 -3.32 -10.56 -9.15
CA MET A 91 -2.29 -11.60 -9.29
C MET A 91 -2.52 -12.49 -10.51
N LEU A 92 -3.74 -12.47 -11.05
CA LEU A 92 -4.09 -13.22 -12.23
C LEU A 92 -3.50 -12.53 -13.46
N GLY A 93 -2.61 -13.23 -14.17
CA GLY A 93 -2.11 -12.81 -15.47
C GLY A 93 -3.20 -12.85 -16.55
N GLU A 94 -2.78 -12.78 -17.81
CA GLU A 94 -3.72 -12.93 -18.92
C GLU A 94 -4.38 -14.32 -18.90
N LEU A 95 -5.59 -14.41 -19.45
CA LEU A 95 -6.28 -15.69 -19.59
C LEU A 95 -5.37 -16.67 -20.35
N PHE A 96 -5.15 -17.85 -19.77
CA PHE A 96 -4.30 -18.93 -20.31
C PHE A 96 -2.78 -18.75 -20.17
N GLU A 97 -2.30 -17.79 -19.38
CA GLU A 97 -0.90 -17.75 -18.95
C GLU A 97 -0.70 -18.53 -17.63
N ASP A 98 0.15 -19.56 -17.68
CA ASP A 98 0.55 -20.39 -16.52
C ASP A 98 1.86 -19.89 -15.88
N THR A 99 2.18 -18.60 -16.01
CA THR A 99 3.37 -18.02 -15.39
C THR A 99 3.05 -17.62 -13.95
N PRO A 100 3.81 -18.08 -12.94
CA PRO A 100 3.66 -17.61 -11.58
C PRO A 100 3.87 -16.08 -11.53
N PRO A 101 3.09 -15.36 -10.71
CA PRO A 101 3.30 -13.93 -10.58
C PRO A 101 4.65 -13.62 -9.96
N ASP A 102 5.26 -12.52 -10.40
CA ASP A 102 6.51 -12.03 -9.84
C ASP A 102 6.36 -11.62 -8.37
N LEU A 103 7.43 -11.76 -7.58
CA LEU A 103 7.47 -11.42 -6.16
C LEU A 103 7.19 -9.93 -5.92
N HIS A 104 7.54 -9.05 -6.86
CA HIS A 104 7.21 -7.64 -6.75
C HIS A 104 5.68 -7.42 -6.77
N LEU A 105 4.97 -8.07 -7.69
CA LEU A 105 3.51 -8.00 -7.77
C LEU A 105 2.84 -8.56 -6.51
N ILE A 106 3.32 -9.71 -6.01
CA ILE A 106 2.88 -10.31 -4.74
C ILE A 106 3.10 -9.31 -3.59
N GLY A 107 4.28 -8.70 -3.53
CA GLY A 107 4.67 -7.69 -2.55
C GLY A 107 3.73 -6.49 -2.53
N SER A 108 3.51 -5.87 -3.68
CA SER A 108 2.61 -4.72 -3.84
C SER A 108 1.16 -5.05 -3.44
N ARG A 109 0.69 -6.28 -3.72
CA ARG A 109 -0.63 -6.74 -3.26
C ARG A 109 -0.66 -6.90 -1.75
N ILE A 110 0.35 -7.53 -1.15
CA ILE A 110 0.45 -7.69 0.32
C ILE A 110 0.51 -6.32 1.01
N GLU A 111 1.28 -5.38 0.47
CA GLU A 111 1.38 -4.01 0.99
C GLU A 111 0.02 -3.30 0.99
N SER A 112 -0.70 -3.39 -0.13
CA SER A 112 -2.03 -2.78 -0.29
C SER A 112 -3.02 -3.34 0.73
N LEU A 113 -3.03 -4.67 0.91
CA LEU A 113 -3.86 -5.34 1.90
C LEU A 113 -3.46 -4.97 3.33
N TRP A 114 -2.16 -4.85 3.61
CA TRP A 114 -1.65 -4.43 4.91
C TRP A 114 -2.03 -2.98 5.26
N LYS A 115 -1.92 -2.05 4.30
CA LYS A 115 -2.35 -0.65 4.47
C LYS A 115 -3.84 -0.54 4.72
N VAL A 116 -4.66 -1.35 4.03
CA VAL A 116 -6.11 -1.46 4.30
C VAL A 116 -6.37 -2.01 5.70
N LEU A 117 -5.70 -3.11 6.07
CA LEU A 117 -5.88 -3.80 7.35
C LEU A 117 -5.50 -2.93 8.55
N THR A 118 -4.45 -2.12 8.42
CA THR A 118 -3.93 -1.24 9.48
C THR A 118 -4.62 0.14 9.51
N GLY A 119 -5.51 0.42 8.55
CA GLY A 119 -6.22 1.70 8.46
C GLY A 119 -5.37 2.86 7.94
N GLN A 120 -4.19 2.58 7.38
CA GLN A 120 -3.35 3.58 6.71
C GLN A 120 -4.00 4.04 5.40
N ALA A 121 -4.55 3.10 4.63
CA ALA A 121 -5.29 3.41 3.41
C ALA A 121 -6.65 4.06 3.73
N LYS A 122 -6.96 5.15 3.02
CA LYS A 122 -8.27 5.82 3.03
C LYS A 122 -9.02 5.62 1.72
N VAL A 123 -8.29 5.40 0.62
CA VAL A 123 -8.84 5.02 -0.68
C VAL A 123 -8.19 3.73 -1.15
N LEU A 124 -9.02 2.75 -1.48
CA LEU A 124 -8.62 1.52 -2.17
C LEU A 124 -9.16 1.61 -3.60
N ILE A 125 -8.27 1.59 -4.60
CA ILE A 125 -8.63 1.54 -6.01
C ILE A 125 -8.39 0.12 -6.51
N ALA A 126 -9.39 -0.51 -7.11
CA ALA A 126 -9.29 -1.88 -7.61
C ALA A 126 -10.07 -2.03 -8.92
N THR A 127 -9.67 -3.00 -9.75
CA THR A 127 -10.54 -3.50 -10.82
C THR A 127 -11.47 -4.59 -10.29
N PRO A 128 -12.57 -4.90 -11.01
CA PRO A 128 -13.42 -6.04 -10.67
C PRO A 128 -12.64 -7.35 -10.49
N GLN A 129 -11.64 -7.61 -11.36
CA GLN A 129 -10.77 -8.78 -11.28
C GLN A 129 -9.99 -8.81 -9.96
N SER A 130 -9.28 -7.73 -9.64
CA SER A 130 -8.43 -7.64 -8.44
C SER A 130 -9.21 -7.80 -7.13
N LEU A 131 -10.46 -7.33 -7.10
CA LEU A 131 -11.34 -7.39 -5.93
C LEU A 131 -12.01 -8.76 -5.75
N LEU A 132 -12.28 -9.47 -6.85
CA LEU A 132 -12.89 -10.81 -6.80
C LEU A 132 -11.89 -11.92 -6.51
N GLU A 133 -10.59 -11.65 -6.68
CA GLU A 133 -9.53 -12.58 -6.31
C GLU A 133 -9.55 -12.91 -4.81
N PRO A 134 -9.65 -14.21 -4.44
CA PRO A 134 -9.52 -14.63 -3.06
C PRO A 134 -8.17 -14.20 -2.47
N THR A 135 -8.17 -13.86 -1.19
CA THR A 135 -6.96 -13.46 -0.48
C THR A 135 -6.94 -13.98 0.96
N LEU A 136 -5.83 -13.76 1.66
CA LEU A 136 -5.64 -14.17 3.04
C LEU A 136 -6.69 -13.51 3.94
N PRO A 137 -7.23 -14.25 4.93
CA PRO A 137 -8.05 -13.62 5.95
C PRO A 137 -7.18 -12.62 6.74
N PRO A 138 -7.79 -11.55 7.31
CA PRO A 138 -7.09 -10.52 8.06
C PRO A 138 -6.11 -11.05 9.12
N ASP A 139 -6.51 -12.05 9.89
CA ASP A 139 -5.68 -12.59 10.97
C ASP A 139 -4.47 -13.37 10.45
N ALA A 140 -4.63 -14.13 9.36
CA ALA A 140 -3.50 -14.81 8.72
C ALA A 140 -2.48 -13.81 8.17
N LEU A 141 -2.93 -12.67 7.62
CA LEU A 141 -2.04 -11.61 7.18
C LEU A 141 -1.28 -10.97 8.37
N ARG A 142 -1.96 -10.75 9.51
CA ARG A 142 -1.29 -10.26 10.73
C ARG A 142 -0.23 -11.23 11.21
N GLU A 143 -0.57 -12.51 11.31
CA GLU A 143 0.34 -13.55 11.74
C GLU A 143 1.54 -13.66 10.79
N ALA A 144 1.32 -13.58 9.48
CA ALA A 144 2.38 -13.65 8.47
C ALA A 144 3.25 -12.38 8.37
N THR A 145 2.96 -11.33 9.15
CA THR A 145 3.71 -10.08 9.13
C THR A 145 4.70 -10.01 10.29
N VAL A 146 5.96 -9.73 9.99
CA VAL A 146 7.00 -9.43 10.99
C VAL A 146 7.22 -7.92 11.01
N THR A 147 7.01 -7.30 12.17
CA THR A 147 7.30 -5.87 12.38
C THR A 147 8.50 -5.74 13.30
N VAL A 148 9.51 -5.00 12.87
CA VAL A 148 10.68 -4.64 13.67
C VAL A 148 10.91 -3.14 13.62
N ARG A 149 11.41 -2.56 14.71
CA ARG A 149 11.75 -1.16 14.85
C ARG A 149 13.12 -1.03 15.51
N LYS A 150 13.75 0.13 15.29
CA LYS A 150 14.98 0.48 16.00
C LYS A 150 14.69 0.51 17.51
N GLY A 151 15.57 -0.10 18.30
CA GLY A 151 15.43 -0.26 19.75
C GLY A 151 14.59 -1.46 20.17
N ASP A 152 14.04 -2.24 19.23
CA ASP A 152 13.39 -3.50 19.58
C ASP A 152 14.44 -4.52 20.04
N THR A 153 14.13 -5.25 21.12
CA THR A 153 14.88 -6.45 21.53
C THR A 153 14.31 -7.67 20.81
N VAL A 154 15.10 -8.34 19.99
CA VAL A 154 14.67 -9.43 19.12
C VAL A 154 15.62 -10.62 19.24
N ASP A 155 15.07 -11.82 19.48
CA ASP A 155 15.83 -13.06 19.37
C ASP A 155 16.16 -13.32 17.88
N MET A 156 17.44 -13.18 17.55
CA MET A 156 17.94 -13.38 16.19
C MET A 156 17.60 -14.76 15.65
N GLU A 157 17.76 -15.84 16.42
CA GLU A 157 17.48 -17.20 15.92
C GLU A 157 15.99 -17.45 15.70
N GLU A 158 15.11 -16.83 16.51
CA GLU A 158 13.67 -16.82 16.26
C GLU A 158 13.32 -16.06 14.98
N LEU A 159 13.89 -14.87 14.79
CA LEU A 159 13.64 -14.06 13.60
C LEU A 159 14.06 -14.79 12.32
N LEU A 160 15.25 -15.42 12.29
CA LEU A 160 15.69 -16.19 11.12
C LEU A 160 14.77 -17.38 10.84
N ARG A 161 14.37 -18.12 11.87
CA ARG A 161 13.40 -19.22 11.71
C ARG A 161 12.07 -18.71 11.17
N ARG A 162 11.63 -17.54 11.63
CA ARG A 162 10.39 -16.93 11.14
C ARG A 162 10.48 -16.53 9.68
N LEU A 163 11.59 -15.93 9.24
CA LEU A 163 11.82 -15.59 7.84
C LEU A 163 11.76 -16.84 6.94
N VAL A 164 12.43 -17.93 7.33
CA VAL A 164 12.38 -19.20 6.59
C VAL A 164 10.96 -19.77 6.54
N GLN A 165 10.20 -19.71 7.63
CA GLN A 165 8.79 -20.15 7.65
C GLN A 165 7.89 -19.33 6.73
N LEU A 166 8.21 -18.05 6.52
CA LEU A 166 7.51 -17.16 5.59
C LEU A 166 7.96 -17.35 4.13
N GLY A 167 8.87 -18.28 3.87
CA GLY A 167 9.37 -18.59 2.54
C GLY A 167 10.54 -17.74 2.08
N TYR A 168 11.19 -16.99 2.99
CA TYR A 168 12.40 -16.26 2.63
C TYR A 168 13.60 -17.21 2.49
N GLU A 169 14.45 -16.91 1.51
CA GLU A 169 15.65 -17.68 1.18
C GLU A 169 16.87 -17.10 1.89
N ARG A 170 17.66 -17.98 2.51
CA ARG A 170 18.91 -17.58 3.17
C ARG A 170 20.04 -17.61 2.16
N GLU A 171 20.64 -16.45 1.92
CA GLU A 171 21.75 -16.27 0.99
C GLU A 171 23.01 -15.75 1.68
N GLU A 172 24.14 -15.84 0.98
CA GLU A 172 25.39 -15.22 1.44
C GLU A 172 25.31 -13.69 1.36
N MET A 173 24.64 -13.16 0.33
CA MET A 173 24.40 -11.75 0.08
C MET A 173 22.99 -11.56 -0.46
N VAL A 174 22.32 -10.52 0.01
CA VAL A 174 20.95 -10.19 -0.44
C VAL A 174 21.01 -9.47 -1.78
N ALA A 175 20.38 -10.05 -2.79
CA ALA A 175 20.30 -9.48 -4.14
C ALA A 175 18.83 -9.28 -4.61
N GLN A 176 17.92 -10.14 -4.17
CA GLN A 176 16.54 -10.17 -4.63
C GLN A 176 15.55 -10.16 -3.47
N ARG A 177 14.31 -9.71 -3.76
CA ARG A 177 13.18 -9.77 -2.84
C ARG A 177 12.97 -11.19 -2.33
N GLY A 178 12.59 -11.32 -1.07
CA GLY A 178 12.43 -12.63 -0.44
C GLY A 178 13.73 -13.26 0.04
N GLN A 179 14.87 -12.58 -0.09
CA GLN A 179 16.14 -13.08 0.44
C GLN A 179 16.50 -12.42 1.78
N PHE A 180 17.29 -13.13 2.58
CA PHE A 180 17.97 -12.57 3.74
C PHE A 180 19.38 -13.14 3.89
N SER A 181 20.27 -12.38 4.53
CA SER A 181 21.61 -12.84 4.90
C SER A 181 21.95 -12.44 6.32
N ARG A 182 22.76 -13.24 7.01
CA ARG A 182 23.26 -12.93 8.36
C ARG A 182 24.78 -13.00 8.40
N ARG A 183 25.39 -11.93 8.91
CA ARG A 183 26.84 -11.80 9.09
C ARG A 183 27.13 -11.24 10.49
N GLY A 184 27.40 -12.13 11.44
CA GLY A 184 27.60 -11.74 12.84
C GLY A 184 26.34 -11.11 13.44
N GLY A 185 26.46 -9.85 13.86
CA GLY A 185 25.37 -9.02 14.38
C GLY A 185 24.61 -8.24 13.30
N ILE A 186 24.80 -8.54 12.02
CA ILE A 186 24.08 -7.89 10.92
C ILE A 186 23.11 -8.88 10.29
N LEU A 187 21.88 -8.42 10.04
CA LEU A 187 20.86 -9.12 9.28
C LEU A 187 20.39 -8.21 8.14
N ASP A 188 20.64 -8.63 6.91
CA ASP A 188 20.08 -8.00 5.73
C ASP A 188 18.82 -8.77 5.32
N VAL A 189 17.74 -8.07 5.00
CA VAL A 189 16.50 -8.67 4.49
C VAL A 189 16.03 -7.83 3.31
N PHE A 190 15.57 -8.46 2.24
CA PHE A 190 14.84 -7.78 1.18
C PHE A 190 13.34 -8.12 1.28
N PRO A 191 12.53 -7.27 1.95
CA PRO A 191 11.10 -7.53 2.07
C PRO A 191 10.43 -7.59 0.70
N VAL A 192 9.48 -8.49 0.54
CA VAL A 192 8.76 -8.66 -0.74
C VAL A 192 8.03 -7.39 -1.20
N HIS A 193 7.58 -6.56 -0.27
CA HIS A 193 6.83 -5.32 -0.53
C HIS A 193 7.72 -4.08 -0.65
N ALA A 194 9.01 -4.16 -0.31
CA ALA A 194 9.88 -2.99 -0.29
C ALA A 194 10.56 -2.78 -1.64
N ASP A 195 10.95 -1.54 -1.91
CA ASP A 195 11.76 -1.17 -3.07
C ASP A 195 13.25 -1.48 -2.86
N GLU A 196 13.71 -1.33 -1.62
CA GLU A 196 15.10 -1.53 -1.21
C GLU A 196 15.19 -2.55 -0.07
N PRO A 197 16.26 -3.35 -0.03
CA PRO A 197 16.55 -4.19 1.12
C PRO A 197 16.96 -3.34 2.32
N VAL A 198 16.75 -3.88 3.52
CA VAL A 198 17.02 -3.23 4.79
C VAL A 198 18.09 -4.00 5.54
N ARG A 199 19.11 -3.28 6.00
CA ARG A 199 20.14 -3.76 6.91
C ARG A 199 19.76 -3.45 8.35
N MET A 200 19.78 -4.48 9.18
CA MET A 200 19.59 -4.41 10.62
C MET A 200 20.92 -4.70 11.32
N GLU A 201 21.44 -3.75 12.09
CA GLU A 201 22.63 -3.92 12.91
C GLU A 201 22.21 -4.09 14.37
N PHE A 202 22.72 -5.14 15.01
CA PHE A 202 22.38 -5.51 16.37
C PHE A 202 23.52 -5.22 17.35
N PHE A 203 23.17 -4.74 18.54
CA PHE A 203 24.04 -4.70 19.70
C PHE A 203 23.54 -5.68 20.76
N GLY A 204 24.08 -6.89 20.76
CA GLY A 204 23.50 -7.99 21.52
C GLY A 204 22.21 -8.48 20.86
N ASP A 205 21.09 -8.34 21.57
CA ASP A 205 19.74 -8.66 21.11
C ASP A 205 18.91 -7.41 20.73
N GLU A 206 19.46 -6.20 20.85
CA GLU A 206 18.79 -4.95 20.49
C GLU A 206 19.16 -4.51 19.06
N ILE A 207 18.16 -4.05 18.30
CA ILE A 207 18.36 -3.44 16.99
C ILE A 207 18.87 -2.00 17.17
N ASP A 208 20.17 -1.78 16.97
CA ASP A 208 20.82 -0.46 17.09
C ASP A 208 20.58 0.40 15.84
N ARG A 209 20.60 -0.21 14.65
CA ARG A 209 20.44 0.50 13.38
C ARG A 209 19.55 -0.26 12.41
N LEU A 210 18.68 0.48 11.73
CA LEU A 210 17.90 0.04 10.57
C LEU A 210 18.12 1.03 9.45
N GLN A 211 18.56 0.56 8.29
CA GLN A 211 18.72 1.43 7.12
C GLN A 211 18.53 0.67 5.81
N PRO A 212 17.94 1.31 4.79
CA PRO A 212 17.98 0.76 3.44
C PRO A 212 19.40 0.74 2.88
N PHE A 213 19.65 -0.14 1.92
CA PHE A 213 20.89 -0.15 1.13
C PHE A 213 20.62 -0.58 -0.31
N ASP A 214 21.54 -0.23 -1.22
CA ASP A 214 21.48 -0.68 -2.62
C ASP A 214 22.23 -2.03 -2.75
N PRO A 215 21.56 -3.13 -3.17
CA PRO A 215 22.17 -4.45 -3.28
C PRO A 215 23.33 -4.52 -4.28
N ASP A 216 23.38 -3.64 -5.27
CA ASP A 216 24.43 -3.62 -6.30
C ASP A 216 25.71 -2.93 -5.82
N SER A 217 25.64 -2.16 -4.72
CA SER A 217 26.75 -1.35 -4.19
C SER A 217 27.29 -1.80 -2.82
N GLN A 218 26.85 -2.97 -2.33
CA GLN A 218 27.16 -3.50 -1.00
C GLN A 218 28.66 -3.61 -0.66
#